data_AF-A0A3D4YRN2-F1
#
_entry.id   AF-A0A3D4YRN2-F1
#
_cell.length_a   1.000
_cell.length_b   1.000
_cell.length_c   1.000
_cell.angle_alpha   90.00
_cell.angle_beta   90.00
_cell.angle_gamma   90.00
#
_symmetry.space_group_name_H-M   'P 1'
#
loop_
_entity.id
_entity.type
_entity.pdbx_description
1 polymer ?
#
loop_
_entity_poly.entity_id
_entity_poly.type
_entity_poly.pdbx_seq_one_letter_code
_entity_poly.pdbx_strand_id
1 'polypeptide(L)'
;MFQAAQRVPSSPMELVTSSTGATKIVLAILVVLSLLSWGIIFGKWYELKKALRITRSFADEFAGVPTVDRASQLARSIGGPPAVIMERAMRFIAETTPALSGTTERSARFSSAQVEALQLVLDAETTSERDRLGKWVTALATIGSVSPLIGLLGTVLGVIDAFVGIASKGSGNIGAVAPGVAEALIATAAALSVAIPAVFAYNIFAARLNKIEGQVESIGSELIALMVREGMI
;
A
#
# COMPACT_ATOMS: atom_id res chain seq x y z
N MET A 1 31.54 20.25 49.39
CA MET A 1 30.29 20.63 48.70
C MET A 1 30.54 20.52 47.20
N PHE A 2 30.52 19.31 46.65
CA PHE A 2 30.74 19.07 45.22
C PHE A 2 29.39 18.83 44.57
N GLN A 3 28.88 19.85 43.88
CA GLN A 3 27.76 19.70 42.96
C GLN A 3 28.27 18.86 41.79
N ALA A 4 28.00 17.55 41.81
CA ALA A 4 28.25 16.71 40.66
C ALA A 4 27.35 17.22 39.53
N ALA A 5 27.92 18.01 38.62
CA ALA A 5 27.27 18.38 37.38
C ALA A 5 26.88 17.08 36.68
N GLN A 6 25.60 16.71 36.74
CA GLN A 6 25.06 15.65 35.91
C GLN A 6 25.34 16.07 34.47
N ARG A 7 26.26 15.36 33.81
CA ARG A 7 26.65 15.66 32.43
C ARG A 7 25.38 15.65 31.59
N VAL A 8 25.14 16.75 30.87
CA VAL A 8 24.11 16.78 29.82
C VAL A 8 24.44 15.63 28.87
N PRO A 9 23.52 14.67 28.66
CA PRO A 9 23.75 13.55 27.75
C PRO A 9 24.20 14.08 26.37
N SER A 10 25.30 13.55 25.85
CA SER A 10 25.98 14.11 24.68
C SER A 10 25.64 13.38 23.38
N SER A 11 25.01 12.21 23.49
CA SER A 11 24.62 11.38 22.35
C SER A 11 23.15 10.94 22.41
N PRO A 12 22.49 10.76 21.24
CA PRO A 12 21.13 10.22 21.18
C PRO A 12 21.00 8.86 21.87
N MET A 13 22.06 8.04 21.81
CA MET A 13 22.10 6.72 22.44
C MET A 13 22.08 6.80 23.97
N GLU A 14 22.85 7.73 24.55
CA GLU A 14 22.82 7.99 26.00
C GLU A 14 21.43 8.44 26.46
N LEU A 15 20.77 9.32 25.69
CA LEU A 15 19.41 9.80 25.98
C LEU A 15 18.37 8.67 25.98
N VAL A 16 18.51 7.69 25.08
CA VAL A 16 17.63 6.51 25.03
C VAL A 16 17.88 5.57 26.23
N THR A 17 19.14 5.41 26.63
CA THR A 17 19.48 4.53 27.77
C THR A 17 19.07 5.13 29.12
N SER A 18 19.18 6.44 29.29
CA SER A 18 18.77 7.16 30.51
C SER A 18 17.26 7.32 30.66
N SER A 19 16.49 6.91 29.64
CA SER A 19 15.07 7.25 29.56
C SER A 19 14.13 6.50 30.46
N THR A 20 12.96 7.11 30.72
CA THR A 20 11.91 6.50 31.54
C THR A 20 11.31 5.28 30.85
N GLY A 21 10.73 4.37 31.64
CA GLY A 21 10.16 3.13 31.12
C GLY A 21 9.08 3.38 30.06
N ALA A 22 8.28 4.45 30.23
CA ALA A 22 7.26 4.87 29.27
C ALA A 22 7.87 5.30 27.92
N THR A 23 8.89 6.17 27.93
CA THR A 23 9.59 6.61 26.70
C THR A 23 10.20 5.43 25.96
N LYS A 24 10.81 4.48 26.68
CA LYS A 24 11.40 3.27 26.10
C LYS A 24 10.35 2.38 25.41
N ILE A 25 9.17 2.23 25.99
CA ILE A 25 8.06 1.48 25.36
C ILE A 25 7.62 2.17 24.07
N VAL A 26 7.46 3.50 24.09
CA VAL A 26 7.08 4.29 22.90
C VAL A 26 8.12 4.11 21.78
N LEU A 27 9.41 4.26 22.10
CA LEU A 27 10.49 4.07 21.13
C LEU A 27 10.53 2.63 20.59
N ALA A 28 10.32 1.62 21.43
CA ALA A 28 10.27 0.23 21.00
C ALA A 28 9.11 -0.03 20.02
N ILE A 29 7.92 0.53 20.28
CA ILE A 29 6.78 0.45 19.36
C ILE A 29 7.13 1.11 18.03
N LEU A 30 7.71 2.31 18.05
CA LEU A 30 8.10 3.02 16.83
C LEU A 30 9.15 2.24 16.01
N VAL A 31 10.09 1.55 16.67
CA VAL A 31 11.04 0.67 15.98
C VAL A 31 10.33 -0.48 15.27
N VAL A 32 9.38 -1.15 15.93
CA VAL A 32 8.60 -2.23 15.30
C VAL A 32 7.79 -1.70 14.11
N LEU A 33 7.11 -0.56 14.26
CA LEU A 33 6.37 0.06 13.16
C LEU A 33 7.28 0.47 11.99
N SER A 34 8.50 0.95 12.28
CA SER A 34 9.51 1.27 11.27
C SER A 34 9.91 0.03 10.46
N LEU A 35 10.23 -1.07 11.14
CA LEU A 35 10.62 -2.32 10.50
C LEU A 35 9.49 -2.89 9.63
N LEU A 36 8.25 -2.87 10.13
CA LEU A 36 7.07 -3.27 9.35
C LEU A 36 6.88 -2.37 8.13
N SER A 37 6.97 -1.05 8.30
CA SER A 37 6.85 -0.07 7.21
C SER A 37 7.87 -0.33 6.11
N TRP A 38 9.15 -0.43 6.45
CA TRP A 38 10.22 -0.70 5.48
C TRP A 38 10.05 -2.05 4.80
N GLY A 39 9.65 -3.10 5.52
CA GLY A 39 9.34 -4.40 4.94
C GLY A 39 8.25 -4.33 3.87
N ILE A 40 7.15 -3.62 4.15
CA ILE A 40 6.08 -3.39 3.17
C ILE A 40 6.58 -2.55 2.00
N ILE A 41 7.34 -1.48 2.26
CA ILE A 41 7.88 -0.58 1.23
C ILE A 41 8.70 -1.36 0.20
N PHE A 42 9.67 -2.16 0.64
CA PHE A 42 10.52 -2.90 -0.29
C PHE A 42 9.73 -3.98 -1.06
N GLY A 43 8.85 -4.71 -0.37
CA GLY A 43 8.01 -5.74 -1.01
C GLY A 43 7.10 -5.15 -2.09
N LYS A 44 6.35 -4.10 -1.74
CA LYS A 44 5.41 -3.45 -2.66
C LYS A 44 6.07 -2.63 -3.75
N TRP A 45 7.25 -2.08 -3.49
CA TRP A 45 8.00 -1.36 -4.51
C TRP A 45 8.32 -2.27 -5.70
N TYR A 46 8.78 -3.49 -5.45
CA TYR A 46 9.07 -4.46 -6.50
C TYR A 46 7.80 -5.01 -7.15
N GLU A 47 6.82 -5.44 -6.34
CA GLU A 47 5.57 -6.04 -6.83
C GLU A 47 4.80 -5.07 -7.76
N LEU A 48 4.55 -3.83 -7.30
CA LEU A 48 3.79 -2.86 -8.08
C LEU A 48 4.56 -2.35 -9.29
N LYS A 49 5.89 -2.21 -9.19
CA LYS A 49 6.72 -1.83 -10.35
C LYS A 49 6.71 -2.91 -11.42
N LYS A 50 6.78 -4.19 -11.02
CA LYS A 50 6.67 -5.32 -11.93
C LYS A 50 5.28 -5.39 -12.56
N ALA A 51 4.22 -5.31 -11.76
CA ALA A 51 2.84 -5.31 -12.24
C ALA A 51 2.58 -4.19 -13.23
N LEU A 52 2.96 -2.95 -12.92
CA LEU A 52 2.77 -1.81 -13.82
C LEU A 52 3.55 -1.95 -15.14
N ARG A 53 4.77 -2.50 -15.09
CA ARG A 53 5.56 -2.75 -16.31
C ARG A 53 4.90 -3.82 -17.18
N ILE A 54 4.44 -4.91 -16.57
CA ILE A 54 3.73 -6.00 -17.25
C ILE A 54 2.45 -5.47 -17.90
N THR A 55 1.60 -4.78 -17.14
CA THR A 55 0.33 -4.24 -17.63
C THR A 55 0.56 -3.29 -18.80
N ARG A 56 1.57 -2.42 -18.71
CA ARG A 56 1.91 -1.51 -19.81
C ARG A 56 2.42 -2.23 -21.06
N SER A 57 3.33 -3.20 -20.90
CA SER A 57 3.85 -3.99 -22.04
C SER A 57 2.70 -4.71 -22.75
N PHE A 58 1.82 -5.35 -21.99
CA PHE A 58 0.66 -6.01 -22.55
C PHE A 58 -0.25 -5.03 -23.29
N ALA A 59 -0.57 -3.87 -22.70
CA ALA A 59 -1.44 -2.89 -23.35
C ALA A 59 -0.84 -2.38 -24.68
N ASP A 60 0.47 -2.12 -24.71
CA ASP A 60 1.18 -1.67 -25.92
C ASP A 60 1.15 -2.74 -27.04
N GLU A 61 1.25 -4.02 -26.67
CA GLU A 61 1.23 -5.15 -27.62
C GLU A 61 -0.20 -5.55 -28.04
N PHE A 62 -1.18 -5.46 -27.13
CA PHE A 62 -2.55 -5.88 -27.32
C PHE A 62 -3.27 -5.08 -28.41
N ALA A 63 -2.95 -3.79 -28.57
CA ALA A 63 -3.50 -2.94 -29.64
C ALA A 63 -3.30 -3.51 -31.07
N GLY A 64 -2.25 -4.31 -31.29
CA GLY A 64 -1.95 -4.94 -32.58
C GLY A 64 -2.54 -6.35 -32.76
N VAL A 65 -3.19 -6.90 -31.74
CA VAL A 65 -3.64 -8.29 -31.75
C VAL A 65 -4.93 -8.42 -32.56
N PRO A 66 -5.00 -9.35 -33.55
CA PRO A 66 -6.15 -9.47 -34.43
C PRO A 66 -7.34 -10.19 -33.79
N THR A 67 -7.09 -11.11 -32.85
CA THR A 67 -8.11 -12.05 -32.35
C THR A 67 -8.13 -12.22 -30.82
N VAL A 68 -9.30 -12.53 -30.24
CA VAL A 68 -9.47 -12.77 -28.79
C VAL A 68 -8.58 -13.93 -28.30
N ASP A 69 -8.47 -15.00 -29.08
CA ASP A 69 -7.61 -16.14 -28.74
C ASP A 69 -6.13 -15.75 -28.65
N ARG A 70 -5.65 -14.92 -29.59
CA ARG A 70 -4.27 -14.44 -29.59
C ARG A 70 -4.02 -13.49 -28.43
N ALA A 71 -5.01 -12.69 -28.07
CA ALA A 71 -4.92 -11.83 -26.90
C ALA A 71 -4.83 -12.65 -25.60
N SER A 72 -5.60 -13.74 -25.49
CA SER A 72 -5.49 -14.68 -24.38
C SER A 72 -4.12 -15.34 -24.30
N GLN A 73 -3.57 -15.76 -25.44
CA GLN A 73 -2.22 -16.34 -25.48
C GLN A 73 -1.14 -15.34 -25.05
N LEU A 74 -1.23 -14.11 -25.55
CA LEU A 74 -0.33 -13.02 -25.16
C LEU A 74 -0.41 -12.77 -23.66
N ALA A 75 -1.62 -12.64 -23.11
CA ALA A 75 -1.86 -12.39 -21.70
C ALA A 75 -1.25 -13.50 -20.82
N ARG A 76 -1.47 -14.78 -21.17
CA ARG A 76 -0.88 -15.92 -20.44
C ARG A 76 0.64 -15.95 -20.49
N SER A 77 1.23 -15.53 -21.61
CA SER A 77 2.70 -15.51 -21.78
C SER A 77 3.38 -14.42 -20.93
N ILE A 78 2.73 -13.27 -20.77
CA ILE A 78 3.25 -12.14 -19.98
C ILE A 78 2.90 -12.31 -18.49
N GLY A 79 1.70 -12.81 -18.19
CA GLY A 79 1.19 -12.97 -16.83
C GLY A 79 0.69 -11.66 -16.20
N GLY A 80 0.59 -11.65 -14.87
CA GLY A 80 0.22 -10.46 -14.10
C GLY A 80 -1.25 -10.03 -14.28
N PRO A 81 -1.58 -8.76 -13.99
CA PRO A 81 -2.97 -8.29 -14.00
C PRO A 81 -3.72 -8.50 -15.32
N PRO A 82 -3.12 -8.28 -16.52
CA PRO A 82 -3.80 -8.56 -17.78
C PRO A 82 -4.20 -10.02 -17.96
N ALA A 83 -3.35 -10.95 -17.49
CA ALA A 83 -3.63 -12.38 -17.58
C ALA A 83 -4.86 -12.77 -16.76
N VAL A 84 -4.99 -12.24 -15.54
CA VAL A 84 -6.13 -12.53 -14.65
C VAL A 84 -7.44 -12.06 -15.29
N ILE A 85 -7.48 -10.84 -15.82
CA ILE A 85 -8.69 -10.31 -16.48
C ILE A 85 -9.02 -11.12 -17.74
N MET A 86 -8.01 -11.42 -18.56
CA MET A 86 -8.22 -12.17 -19.79
C MET A 86 -8.68 -13.60 -19.51
N GLU A 87 -8.14 -14.27 -18.48
CA GLU A 87 -8.60 -15.58 -18.03
C GLU A 87 -10.05 -15.53 -17.55
N ARG A 88 -10.43 -14.50 -16.80
CA ARG A 88 -11.81 -14.30 -16.34
C ARG A 88 -12.76 -14.09 -17.51
N ALA A 89 -12.37 -13.25 -18.47
CA ALA A 89 -13.15 -13.01 -19.69
C ALA A 89 -13.36 -14.29 -20.50
N MET A 90 -12.28 -15.04 -20.74
CA MET A 90 -12.33 -16.30 -21.50
C MET A 90 -13.18 -17.36 -20.79
N ARG A 91 -13.12 -17.45 -19.46
CA ARG A 91 -14.01 -18.33 -18.69
C ARG A 91 -15.47 -17.95 -18.88
N PHE A 92 -15.80 -16.66 -18.78
CA PHE A 92 -17.17 -16.18 -18.99
C PHE A 92 -17.67 -16.50 -20.41
N ILE A 93 -16.84 -16.26 -21.43
CA ILE A 93 -17.15 -16.59 -22.82
C ILE A 93 -17.44 -18.09 -22.96
N ALA A 94 -16.55 -18.95 -22.45
CA ALA A 94 -16.68 -20.40 -22.55
C ALA A 94 -17.90 -20.96 -21.79
N GLU A 95 -18.31 -20.36 -20.68
CA GLU A 95 -19.52 -20.75 -19.94
C GLU A 95 -20.81 -20.31 -20.66
N THR A 96 -20.73 -19.25 -21.47
CA THR A 96 -21.89 -18.64 -22.16
C THR A 96 -22.10 -19.21 -23.57
N THR A 97 -21.03 -19.65 -24.26
CA THR A 97 -21.09 -20.24 -25.61
C THR A 97 -21.93 -21.54 -25.72
N PRO A 98 -21.92 -22.49 -24.76
CA PRO A 98 -22.77 -23.69 -24.82
C PRO A 98 -24.27 -23.35 -24.83
N ALA A 99 -24.68 -22.27 -24.17
CA ALA A 99 -26.07 -21.80 -24.18
C ALA A 99 -26.52 -21.24 -25.54
N LEU A 100 -25.57 -20.80 -26.39
CA LEU A 100 -25.82 -20.28 -27.74
C LEU A 100 -25.88 -21.38 -28.81
N SER A 101 -25.39 -22.59 -28.51
CA SER A 101 -25.22 -23.69 -29.48
C SER A 101 -26.49 -24.53 -29.69
N GLY A 102 -27.59 -24.21 -29.02
CA GLY A 102 -28.91 -24.85 -29.20
C GLY A 102 -29.70 -24.37 -30.42
N THR A 103 -29.18 -23.41 -31.19
CA THR A 103 -29.85 -22.84 -32.39
C THR A 103 -28.92 -22.93 -33.60
N THR A 104 -29.26 -23.82 -34.53
CA THR A 104 -28.38 -24.42 -35.54
C THR A 104 -27.82 -23.49 -36.64
N GLU A 105 -28.19 -22.21 -36.75
CA GLU A 105 -27.79 -21.39 -37.92
C GLU A 105 -27.46 -19.90 -37.66
N ARG A 106 -27.06 -19.50 -36.46
CA ARG A 106 -26.50 -18.16 -36.24
C ARG A 106 -25.12 -18.31 -35.62
N SER A 107 -24.10 -17.69 -36.21
CA SER A 107 -22.81 -17.54 -35.55
C SER A 107 -23.09 -17.09 -34.12
N ALA A 108 -22.52 -17.78 -33.13
CA ALA A 108 -22.84 -17.59 -31.71
C ALA A 108 -22.49 -16.15 -31.28
N ARG A 109 -23.40 -15.22 -31.55
CA ARG A 109 -23.28 -13.80 -31.21
C ARG A 109 -23.81 -13.58 -29.81
N PHE A 110 -23.03 -12.91 -28.99
CA PHE A 110 -23.41 -12.49 -27.66
C PHE A 110 -24.52 -11.43 -27.76
N SER A 111 -25.55 -11.56 -26.93
CA SER A 111 -26.58 -10.54 -26.79
C SER A 111 -26.05 -9.33 -26.03
N SER A 112 -26.71 -8.17 -26.17
CA SER A 112 -26.37 -6.96 -25.41
C SER A 112 -26.31 -7.20 -23.90
N ALA A 113 -27.25 -8.00 -23.36
CA ALA A 113 -27.28 -8.37 -21.95
C ALA A 113 -26.07 -9.23 -21.53
N GLN A 114 -25.56 -10.10 -22.41
CA GLN A 114 -24.37 -10.90 -22.13
C GLN A 114 -23.09 -10.06 -22.17
N VAL A 115 -23.04 -9.03 -23.01
CA VAL A 115 -21.92 -8.06 -23.03
C VAL A 115 -21.92 -7.20 -21.78
N GLU A 116 -23.08 -6.71 -21.34
CA GLU A 116 -23.22 -5.98 -20.08
C GLU A 116 -22.81 -6.86 -18.88
N ALA A 117 -23.23 -8.13 -18.87
CA ALA A 117 -22.80 -9.09 -17.86
C ALA A 117 -21.27 -9.33 -17.89
N LEU A 118 -20.66 -9.39 -19.08
CA LEU A 118 -19.21 -9.49 -19.21
C LEU A 118 -18.52 -8.25 -18.61
N GLN A 119 -18.99 -7.04 -18.91
CA GLN A 119 -18.46 -5.80 -18.33
C GLN A 119 -18.49 -5.83 -16.80
N LEU A 120 -19.64 -6.18 -16.22
CA LEU A 120 -19.79 -6.29 -14.76
C LEU A 120 -18.81 -7.30 -14.14
N VAL A 121 -18.59 -8.43 -14.84
CA VAL A 121 -17.63 -9.45 -14.40
C VAL A 121 -16.18 -8.94 -14.47
N LEU A 122 -15.82 -8.19 -15.52
CA LEU A 122 -14.49 -7.62 -15.68
C LEU A 122 -14.22 -6.51 -14.67
N ASP A 123 -15.21 -5.67 -14.37
CA ASP A 123 -15.10 -4.61 -13.36
C ASP A 123 -14.91 -5.21 -11.95
N ALA A 124 -15.67 -6.26 -11.64
CA ALA A 124 -15.52 -6.99 -10.39
C ALA A 124 -14.13 -7.66 -10.25
N GLU A 125 -13.62 -8.25 -11.32
CA GLU A 125 -12.29 -8.87 -11.34
C GLU A 125 -11.17 -7.83 -11.25
N THR A 126 -11.34 -6.67 -11.91
CA THR A 126 -10.42 -5.53 -11.82
C THR A 126 -10.31 -5.02 -10.38
N THR A 127 -11.46 -4.86 -9.72
CA THR A 127 -11.52 -4.45 -8.31
C THR A 127 -10.83 -5.49 -7.41
N SER A 128 -11.10 -6.78 -7.63
CA SER A 128 -10.47 -7.89 -6.89
C SER A 128 -8.94 -7.88 -7.05
N GLU A 129 -8.43 -7.70 -8.27
CA GLU A 129 -6.99 -7.62 -8.53
C GLU A 129 -6.36 -6.38 -7.91
N ARG A 130 -7.04 -5.23 -7.94
CA ARG A 130 -6.61 -4.02 -7.24
C ARG A 130 -6.48 -4.27 -5.73
N ASP A 131 -7.46 -4.91 -5.11
CA ASP A 131 -7.42 -5.21 -3.67
C ASP A 131 -6.30 -6.20 -3.33
N ARG A 132 -6.08 -7.21 -4.18
CA ARG A 132 -4.97 -8.16 -4.04
C ARG A 132 -3.61 -7.45 -4.07
N LEU A 133 -3.40 -6.58 -5.05
CA LEU A 133 -2.17 -5.78 -5.16
C LEU A 133 -2.06 -4.72 -4.06
N GLY A 134 -3.20 -4.21 -3.57
CA GLY A 134 -3.31 -3.22 -2.50
C GLY A 134 -3.12 -3.77 -1.09
N LYS A 135 -3.11 -5.10 -0.91
CA LYS A 135 -2.91 -5.74 0.39
C LYS A 135 -1.67 -5.15 1.09
N TRP A 136 -1.80 -4.76 2.36
CA TRP A 136 -0.76 -4.10 3.18
C TRP A 136 -0.43 -2.63 2.82
N VAL A 137 -0.83 -2.11 1.66
CA VAL A 137 -0.60 -0.69 1.33
C VAL A 137 -1.34 0.21 2.32
N THR A 138 -2.58 -0.12 2.69
CA THR A 138 -3.35 0.61 3.70
C THR A 138 -2.68 0.61 5.09
N ALA A 139 -1.90 -0.42 5.42
CA ALA A 139 -1.16 -0.44 6.67
C ALA A 139 -0.10 0.68 6.74
N LEU A 140 0.50 1.07 5.60
CA LEU A 140 1.39 2.23 5.55
C LEU A 140 0.66 3.55 5.85
N ALA A 141 -0.59 3.69 5.41
CA ALA A 141 -1.41 4.85 5.76
C ALA A 141 -1.66 4.92 7.26
N THR A 142 -2.02 3.77 7.88
CA THR A 142 -2.21 3.69 9.34
C THR A 142 -0.92 3.95 10.10
N ILE A 143 0.20 3.35 9.70
CA ILE A 143 1.50 3.61 10.34
C ILE A 143 1.86 5.09 10.21
N GLY A 144 1.67 5.67 9.02
CA GLY A 144 1.92 7.07 8.74
C GLY A 144 1.10 8.03 9.60
N SER A 145 -0.18 7.73 9.83
CA SER A 145 -1.07 8.60 10.60
C SER A 145 -0.94 8.40 12.12
N VAL A 146 -0.67 7.18 12.59
CA VAL A 146 -0.61 6.84 14.01
C VAL A 146 0.77 7.10 14.61
N SER A 147 1.87 6.96 13.85
CA SER A 147 3.23 7.16 14.38
C SER A 147 3.43 8.54 15.02
N PRO A 148 3.01 9.67 14.42
CA PRO A 148 3.13 10.99 15.05
C PRO A 148 2.35 11.10 16.38
N LEU A 149 1.19 10.45 16.48
CA LEU A 149 0.38 10.43 17.71
C LEU A 149 1.08 9.64 18.82
N ILE A 150 1.72 8.52 18.46
CA ILE A 150 2.56 7.75 19.38
C ILE A 150 3.76 8.58 19.86
N GLY A 151 4.41 9.33 18.97
CA GLY A 151 5.50 10.25 19.34
C GLY A 151 5.04 11.36 20.28
N LEU A 152 3.89 11.97 20.00
CA LEU A 152 3.27 12.98 20.85
C LEU A 152 2.95 12.41 22.24
N LEU A 153 2.39 11.21 22.31
CA LEU A 153 2.18 10.52 23.59
C LEU A 153 3.51 10.35 24.35
N GLY A 154 4.58 9.94 23.67
CA GLY A 154 5.91 9.86 24.26
C GLY A 154 6.39 11.19 24.82
N THR A 155 6.20 12.29 24.09
CA THR A 155 6.55 13.63 24.62
C THR A 155 5.75 14.00 25.86
N VAL A 156 4.44 13.74 25.86
CA VAL A 156 3.56 14.07 26.99
C VAL A 156 3.99 13.31 28.23
N LEU A 157 4.23 12.00 28.11
CA LEU A 157 4.66 11.16 29.23
C LEU A 157 6.04 11.58 29.75
N GLY A 158 7.01 11.83 28.87
CA GLY A 158 8.35 12.27 29.28
C GLY A 158 8.33 13.64 29.97
N VAL A 159 7.50 14.56 29.51
CA VAL A 159 7.32 15.87 30.17
C VAL A 159 6.65 15.72 31.54
N ILE A 160 5.61 14.88 31.67
CA ILE A 160 4.98 14.58 32.96
C ILE A 160 6.01 14.01 33.95
N ASP A 161 6.79 13.01 33.52
CA ASP A 161 7.83 12.39 34.34
C ASP A 161 8.89 13.41 34.80
N ALA A 162 9.30 14.31 33.90
CA ALA A 162 10.23 15.38 34.23
C ALA A 162 9.68 16.31 35.32
N PHE A 163 8.41 16.73 35.23
CA PHE A 163 7.78 17.59 36.23
C PHE A 163 7.52 16.89 37.57
N VAL A 164 7.14 15.61 37.57
CA VAL A 164 7.00 14.81 38.80
C VAL A 164 8.36 14.68 39.52
N GLY A 165 9.44 14.48 38.75
CA GLY A 165 10.81 14.44 39.28
C GLY A 165 11.22 15.72 39.99
N ILE A 166 10.83 16.90 39.47
CA ILE A 166 11.06 18.20 40.14
C ILE A 166 10.28 18.29 41.46
N ALA A 167 8.98 17.98 41.41
CA ALA A 167 8.10 18.09 42.57
C ALA A 167 8.59 17.22 43.74
N SER A 168 9.06 16.00 43.44
CA SER A 168 9.61 15.09 44.45
C SER A 168 10.92 15.56 45.09
N LYS A 169 11.75 16.34 44.36
CA LYS A 169 13.05 16.84 44.83
C LYS A 169 12.97 18.22 45.51
N GLY A 170 11.82 18.88 45.47
CA GLY A 170 11.61 20.18 46.10
C GLY A 170 12.44 21.34 45.52
N SER A 171 13.07 21.16 44.36
CA SER A 171 13.95 22.17 43.73
C SER A 171 13.40 22.63 42.39
N GLY A 172 12.96 23.90 42.27
CA GLY A 172 12.47 24.49 41.02
C GLY A 172 13.54 24.83 39.97
N ASN A 173 14.72 24.18 40.02
CA ASN A 173 15.81 24.46 39.11
C ASN A 173 15.51 23.89 37.71
N ILE A 174 15.31 24.78 36.72
CA ILE A 174 15.05 24.46 35.31
C ILE A 174 16.14 23.54 34.72
N GLY A 175 17.40 23.68 35.18
CA GLY A 175 18.50 22.83 34.74
C GLY A 175 18.31 21.33 35.05
N ALA A 176 17.49 20.99 36.04
CA ALA A 176 17.16 19.60 36.38
C ALA A 176 16.11 18.98 35.42
N VAL A 177 15.43 19.80 34.62
CA VAL A 177 14.29 19.40 33.76
C VAL A 177 14.72 19.22 32.31
N ALA A 178 15.71 20.01 31.89
CA ALA A 178 16.19 20.05 30.51
C ALA A 178 16.54 18.66 29.92
N PRO A 179 17.19 17.73 30.66
CA PRO A 179 17.46 16.39 30.14
C PRO A 179 16.18 15.58 29.87
N GLY A 180 15.19 15.62 30.76
CA GLY A 180 13.94 14.87 30.61
C GLY A 180 13.06 15.39 29.46
N VAL A 181 13.06 16.70 29.24
CA VAL A 181 12.36 17.30 28.09
C VAL A 181 13.08 16.98 26.77
N ALA A 182 14.41 17.05 26.75
CA ALA A 182 15.19 16.71 25.56
C ALA A 182 14.98 15.24 25.14
N GLU A 183 14.94 14.33 26.11
CA GLU A 183 14.59 12.92 25.90
C GLU A 183 13.18 12.74 25.34
N ALA A 184 12.20 13.44 25.93
CA ALA A 184 10.82 13.40 25.47
C ALA A 184 10.72 13.82 23.98
N LEU A 185 11.45 14.87 23.58
CA LEU A 185 11.48 15.37 22.19
C LEU A 185 12.06 14.36 21.18
N ILE A 186 12.94 13.44 21.62
CA ILE A 186 13.46 12.36 20.76
C ILE A 186 12.32 11.42 20.32
N ALA A 187 11.32 11.17 21.17
CA ALA A 187 10.19 10.33 20.80
C ALA A 187 9.42 10.88 19.59
N THR A 188 9.24 12.21 19.52
CA THR A 188 8.61 12.87 18.38
C THR A 188 9.50 12.83 17.13
N ALA A 189 10.80 13.10 17.28
CA ALA A 189 11.72 13.00 16.15
C ALA A 189 11.76 11.58 15.56
N ALA A 190 11.78 10.56 16.43
CA ALA A 190 11.72 9.16 16.05
C ALA A 190 10.39 8.84 15.34
N ALA A 191 9.26 9.29 15.88
CA ALA A 191 7.95 9.09 15.27
C ALA A 191 7.84 9.68 13.86
N LEU A 192 8.35 10.90 13.66
CA LEU A 192 8.39 11.54 12.34
C LEU A 192 9.28 10.77 11.35
N SER A 193 10.39 10.22 11.82
CA SER A 193 11.27 9.38 10.98
C SER A 193 10.59 8.10 10.48
N VAL A 194 9.58 7.60 11.20
CA VAL A 194 8.74 6.46 10.79
C VAL A 194 7.58 6.92 9.89
N ALA A 195 6.92 8.01 10.27
CA ALA A 195 5.73 8.50 9.59
C ALA A 195 6.01 8.98 8.16
N ILE A 196 7.07 9.77 7.97
CA ILE A 196 7.37 10.43 6.69
C ILE A 196 7.57 9.39 5.56
N PRO A 197 8.42 8.36 5.70
CA PRO A 197 8.58 7.34 4.67
C PRO A 197 7.29 6.54 4.43
N ALA A 198 6.54 6.21 5.49
CA ALA A 198 5.30 5.44 5.38
C ALA A 198 4.24 6.18 4.55
N VAL A 199 3.99 7.46 4.85
CA VAL A 199 3.04 8.30 4.11
C VAL A 199 3.49 8.49 2.66
N PHE A 200 4.78 8.75 2.44
CA PHE A 200 5.33 8.94 1.10
C PHE A 200 5.15 7.68 0.24
N ALA A 201 5.49 6.52 0.78
CA ALA A 201 5.35 5.25 0.08
C ALA A 201 3.88 4.90 -0.18
N TYR A 202 2.99 5.11 0.80
CA TYR A 202 1.54 4.92 0.63
C TYR A 202 1.01 5.71 -0.57
N ASN A 203 1.34 7.00 -0.68
CA ASN A 203 0.87 7.85 -1.77
C ASN A 203 1.37 7.36 -3.15
N ILE A 204 2.64 6.95 -3.24
CA ILE A 204 3.19 6.38 -4.48
C ILE A 204 2.48 5.08 -4.85
N PHE A 205 2.26 4.20 -3.88
CA PHE A 205 1.64 2.90 -4.13
C PHE A 205 0.16 3.03 -4.48
N ALA A 206 -0.58 3.92 -3.82
CA ALA A 206 -1.96 4.24 -4.16
C ALA A 206 -2.07 4.77 -5.60
N ALA A 207 -1.17 5.68 -6.00
CA ALA A 207 -1.14 6.19 -7.38
C ALA A 207 -0.83 5.08 -8.41
N ARG A 208 0.08 4.15 -8.07
CA ARG A 208 0.38 3.00 -8.94
C ARG A 208 -0.79 2.02 -9.04
N LEU A 209 -1.50 1.75 -7.94
CA LEU A 209 -2.69 0.90 -7.96
C LEU A 209 -3.78 1.49 -8.86
N ASN A 210 -4.08 2.78 -8.72
CA ASN A 210 -5.03 3.49 -9.60
C ASN A 210 -4.61 3.39 -11.07
N LYS A 211 -3.31 3.50 -11.35
CA LYS A 211 -2.80 3.38 -12.73
C LYS A 211 -2.95 1.97 -13.27
N ILE A 212 -2.68 0.94 -12.48
CA ILE A 212 -2.84 -0.46 -12.89
C ILE A 212 -4.33 -0.75 -13.14
N GLU A 213 -5.21 -0.36 -12.23
CA GLU A 213 -6.66 -0.48 -12.36
C GLU A 213 -7.14 0.14 -13.69
N GLY A 214 -6.86 1.42 -13.94
CA GLY A 214 -7.32 2.08 -15.18
C GLY A 214 -6.75 1.45 -16.46
N GLN A 215 -5.51 0.93 -16.43
CA GLN A 215 -4.97 0.20 -17.59
C GLN A 215 -5.69 -1.14 -17.80
N VAL A 216 -6.05 -1.81 -16.72
CA VAL A 216 -6.76 -3.08 -16.74
C VAL A 216 -8.21 -2.89 -17.21
N GLU A 217 -8.90 -1.84 -16.78
CA GLU A 217 -10.22 -1.44 -17.30
C GLU A 217 -10.17 -1.15 -18.81
N SER A 218 -9.12 -0.45 -19.27
CA SER A 218 -8.89 -0.20 -20.70
C SER A 218 -8.75 -1.51 -21.47
N ILE A 219 -7.98 -2.46 -20.96
CA ILE A 219 -7.83 -3.80 -21.56
C ILE A 219 -9.18 -4.51 -21.67
N GLY A 220 -10.01 -4.47 -20.62
CA GLY A 220 -11.36 -5.04 -20.66
C GLY A 220 -12.26 -4.39 -21.73
N SER A 221 -12.19 -3.07 -21.85
CA SER A 221 -12.95 -2.31 -22.86
C SER A 221 -12.48 -2.61 -24.28
N GLU A 222 -11.17 -2.67 -24.50
CA GLU A 222 -10.61 -2.99 -25.81
C GLU A 222 -10.83 -4.47 -26.19
N LEU A 223 -10.91 -5.39 -25.21
CA LEU A 223 -11.34 -6.77 -25.44
C LEU A 223 -12.77 -6.84 -25.99
N ILE A 224 -13.69 -6.04 -25.44
CA ILE A 224 -15.07 -5.98 -25.96
C ILE A 224 -15.08 -5.41 -27.38
N ALA A 225 -14.29 -4.36 -27.65
CA ALA A 225 -14.13 -3.83 -29.00
C ALA A 225 -13.54 -4.87 -29.98
N LEU A 226 -12.61 -5.70 -29.52
CA LEU A 226 -12.04 -6.81 -30.27
C LEU A 226 -13.10 -7.87 -30.60
N MET A 227 -13.95 -8.24 -29.63
CA MET A 227 -15.07 -9.17 -29.85
C MET A 227 -16.07 -8.65 -30.90
N VAL A 228 -16.36 -7.34 -30.90
CA VAL A 228 -17.19 -6.70 -31.94
C VAL A 228 -16.52 -6.81 -33.31
N ARG A 229 -15.21 -6.55 -33.40
CA ARG A 229 -14.44 -6.66 -34.65
C ARG A 229 -14.40 -8.09 -35.20
N GLU A 230 -14.36 -9.08 -34.32
CA GLU A 230 -14.43 -10.51 -34.69
C GLU A 230 -15.85 -11.01 -35.02
N GLY A 231 -16.88 -10.18 -34.84
CA GLY A 231 -18.28 -10.56 -35.09
C GLY A 231 -18.84 -11.52 -34.05
N MET A 232 -18.24 -11.57 -32.86
CA MET A 232 -18.74 -12.32 -31.70
C MET A 232 -19.91 -11.62 -31.00
N ILE A 233 -20.13 -10.33 -31.24
CA ILE A 233 -21.24 -9.53 -30.68
C ILE A 233 -21.94 -8.86 -31.86
#